data_AF-A0A2S2B4N2-F1
#
_entry.id   AF-A0A2S2B4N2-F1
#
_cell.length_a   1.000
_cell.length_b   1.000
_cell.length_c   1.000
_cell.angle_alpha   90.00
_cell.angle_beta   90.00
_cell.angle_gamma   90.00
#
_symmetry.space_group_name_H-M   'P 1'
#
loop_
_entity.id
_entity.type
_entity.pdbx_description
1 polymer ?
#
loop_
_entity_poly.entity_id
_entity_poly.type
_entity_poly.pdbx_seq_one_letter_code
_entity_poly.pdbx_strand_id
1 'polypeptide(L)'
;GQGGYGQGSGPRGYGPSGSRSGAASAAASAVSAISSPGSVSRISSTASRIVSGGPINAASLSNTIGSVVYEVRAGNPGASDCEVLVQTLSELLAAVINILGSASIGNINYGASGQSAAVVSQSIQSAMG
;
A
#
# COMPACT_ATOMS: atom_id res chain seq x y z
N GLY A 1 -9.17 -7.07 44.07
CA GLY A 1 -9.83 -6.41 42.92
C GLY A 1 -8.81 -5.50 42.27
N GLN A 2 -8.43 -5.77 41.03
CA GLN A 2 -7.47 -4.99 40.25
C GLN A 2 -8.21 -3.91 39.45
N GLY A 3 -7.61 -2.71 39.41
CA GLY A 3 -8.23 -1.47 38.95
C GLY A 3 -8.12 -1.15 37.46
N GLY A 4 -8.71 -0.02 37.07
CA GLY A 4 -8.56 0.60 35.75
C GLY A 4 -8.98 2.07 35.81
N TYR A 5 -7.99 2.97 35.75
CA TYR A 5 -8.15 4.42 35.63
C TYR A 5 -7.77 4.85 34.21
N GLY A 6 -8.53 5.78 33.61
CA GLY A 6 -8.10 6.49 32.40
C GLY A 6 -9.20 6.83 31.38
N GLN A 7 -10.31 7.44 31.81
CA GLN A 7 -11.24 8.11 30.90
C GLN A 7 -10.69 9.50 30.56
N GLY A 8 -10.10 9.64 29.37
CA GLY A 8 -9.64 10.92 28.83
C GLY A 8 -10.78 11.69 28.17
N SER A 9 -11.37 12.63 28.92
CA SER A 9 -12.38 13.59 28.46
C SER A 9 -11.67 14.82 27.87
N GLY A 10 -11.67 14.96 26.54
CA GLY A 10 -11.18 16.16 25.82
C GLY A 10 -12.32 16.89 25.08
N PRO A 11 -12.17 18.20 24.76
CA PRO A 11 -13.29 19.09 24.45
C PRO A 11 -13.91 18.83 23.08
N ARG A 12 -15.25 18.93 23.04
CA ARG A 12 -16.10 18.89 21.84
C ARG A 12 -15.69 19.98 20.84
N GLY A 13 -15.06 19.57 19.73
CA GLY A 13 -14.82 20.38 18.54
C GLY A 13 -15.69 19.90 17.38
N TYR A 14 -16.56 20.78 16.87
CA TYR A 14 -17.48 20.55 15.77
C TYR A 14 -16.72 20.58 14.43
N GLY A 15 -16.68 19.47 13.70
CA GLY A 15 -16.13 19.38 12.33
C GLY A 15 -16.04 17.92 11.85
N PRO A 16 -16.16 17.64 10.54
CA PRO A 16 -16.21 16.26 10.02
C PRO A 16 -14.84 15.57 10.19
N SER A 17 -14.62 14.98 11.37
CA SER A 17 -13.38 14.32 11.78
C SER A 17 -13.60 12.81 11.91
N GLY A 18 -14.16 12.18 10.88
CA GLY A 18 -14.28 10.72 10.81
C GLY A 18 -13.11 10.05 10.07
N SER A 19 -12.51 10.75 9.09
CA SER A 19 -11.59 10.11 8.13
C SER A 19 -10.11 10.29 8.46
N ARG A 20 -9.70 11.35 9.18
CA ARG A 20 -8.29 11.63 9.48
C ARG A 20 -7.71 10.71 10.55
N SER A 21 -8.47 10.41 11.60
CA SER A 21 -8.03 9.50 12.66
C SER A 21 -7.91 8.05 12.15
N GLY A 22 -8.82 7.62 11.26
CA GLY A 22 -8.76 6.29 10.64
C GLY A 22 -7.57 6.12 9.69
N ALA A 23 -7.30 7.12 8.84
CA ALA A 23 -6.16 7.07 7.91
C ALA A 23 -4.80 7.10 8.63
N ALA A 24 -4.66 7.91 9.69
CA ALA A 24 -3.44 7.95 10.49
C ALA A 24 -3.18 6.62 11.21
N SER A 25 -4.22 6.01 11.79
CA SER A 25 -4.13 4.68 12.40
C SER A 25 -3.79 3.60 11.37
N ALA A 26 -4.41 3.63 10.19
CA ALA A 26 -4.11 2.68 9.11
C ALA A 26 -2.67 2.78 8.60
N ALA A 27 -2.12 4.01 8.51
CA ALA A 27 -0.72 4.22 8.19
C ALA A 27 0.23 3.64 9.26
N ALA A 28 -0.08 3.85 10.55
CA ALA A 28 0.71 3.28 11.64
C ALA A 28 0.66 1.74 11.66
N SER A 29 -0.53 1.15 11.43
CA SER A 29 -0.71 -0.30 11.26
C SER A 29 0.13 -0.82 10.09
N ALA A 30 0.07 -0.15 8.93
CA ALA A 30 0.81 -0.55 7.73
C ALA A 30 2.33 -0.49 7.92
N VAL A 31 2.87 0.52 8.61
CA VAL A 31 4.31 0.61 8.94
C VAL A 31 4.74 -0.53 9.87
N SER A 32 3.92 -0.87 10.85
CA SER A 32 4.19 -2.01 11.73
C SER A 32 4.18 -3.32 10.94
N ALA A 33 3.23 -3.46 10.03
CA ALA A 33 3.05 -4.65 9.22
C ALA A 33 4.14 -4.80 8.14
N ILE A 34 4.62 -3.72 7.53
CA ILE A 34 5.63 -3.78 6.45
C ILE A 34 6.98 -4.34 6.94
N SER A 35 7.27 -4.18 8.24
CA SER A 35 8.47 -4.70 8.89
C SER A 35 8.38 -6.21 9.19
N SER A 36 7.22 -6.82 8.96
CA SER A 36 6.98 -8.25 9.22
C SER A 36 7.62 -9.13 8.13
N PRO A 37 8.12 -10.34 8.48
CA PRO A 37 8.68 -11.29 7.50
C PRO A 37 7.73 -11.62 6.33
N GLY A 38 6.42 -11.63 6.60
CA GLY A 38 5.39 -11.85 5.57
C GLY A 38 5.37 -10.73 4.53
N SER A 39 5.46 -9.47 4.96
CA SER A 39 5.54 -8.32 4.05
C SER A 39 6.84 -8.31 3.25
N VAL A 40 7.99 -8.64 3.85
CA VAL A 40 9.26 -8.74 3.13
C VAL A 40 9.18 -9.76 1.98
N SER A 41 8.55 -10.91 2.22
CA SER A 41 8.36 -11.96 1.20
C SER A 41 7.42 -11.50 0.08
N ARG A 42 6.33 -10.80 0.41
CA ARG A 42 5.42 -10.22 -0.58
C ARG A 42 6.06 -9.10 -1.39
N ILE A 43 6.86 -8.24 -0.75
CA ILE A 43 7.60 -7.15 -1.43
C ILE A 43 8.56 -7.74 -2.46
N SER A 44 9.34 -8.77 -2.10
CA SER A 44 10.26 -9.44 -3.03
C SER A 44 9.52 -10.12 -4.19
N SER A 45 8.40 -10.80 -3.89
CA SER A 45 7.57 -11.44 -4.92
C SER A 45 6.92 -10.41 -5.85
N THR A 46 6.46 -9.28 -5.29
CA THR A 46 5.88 -8.16 -6.03
C THR A 46 6.92 -7.53 -6.94
N ALA A 47 8.13 -7.26 -6.44
CA ALA A 47 9.22 -6.74 -7.24
C ALA A 47 9.55 -7.70 -8.40
N SER A 48 9.59 -9.00 -8.13
CA SER A 48 9.84 -10.03 -9.14
C SER A 48 8.74 -10.05 -10.22
N ARG A 49 7.47 -9.90 -9.85
CA ARG A 49 6.33 -9.80 -10.78
C ARG A 49 6.40 -8.54 -11.64
N ILE A 50 6.75 -7.39 -11.04
CA ILE A 50 6.91 -6.11 -11.74
C ILE A 50 8.04 -6.20 -12.78
N VAL A 51 9.19 -6.75 -12.40
CA VAL A 51 10.35 -6.89 -13.31
C VAL A 51 10.09 -7.93 -14.40
N SER A 52 9.52 -9.08 -14.05
CA SER A 52 9.28 -10.19 -15.00
C SER A 52 8.08 -9.95 -15.92
N GLY A 53 7.14 -9.07 -15.51
CA GLY A 53 5.92 -8.76 -16.25
C GLY A 53 6.13 -7.97 -17.55
N GLY A 54 7.37 -7.61 -17.88
CA GLY A 54 7.71 -6.85 -19.08
C GLY A 54 7.32 -5.36 -18.96
N PRO A 55 6.96 -4.69 -20.07
CA PRO A 55 6.64 -3.27 -20.03
C PRO A 55 5.42 -2.99 -19.15
N ILE A 56 5.58 -2.04 -18.23
CA ILE A 56 4.53 -1.61 -17.30
C ILE A 56 3.32 -1.09 -18.10
N ASN A 57 2.20 -1.78 -17.97
CA ASN A 57 0.90 -1.39 -18.52
C ASN A 57 -0.19 -1.66 -17.48
N ALA A 58 -1.39 -1.12 -17.73
CA ALA A 58 -2.46 -1.12 -16.74
C ALA A 58 -2.93 -2.53 -16.36
N ALA A 59 -2.92 -3.48 -17.30
CA ALA A 59 -3.38 -4.85 -17.06
C ALA A 59 -2.36 -5.68 -16.26
N SER A 60 -1.07 -5.60 -16.60
CA SER A 60 -0.02 -6.30 -15.85
C SER A 60 0.09 -5.76 -14.41
N LEU A 61 -0.03 -4.44 -14.26
CA LEU A 61 0.04 -3.81 -12.95
C LEU A 61 -1.23 -4.07 -12.12
N SER A 62 -2.43 -4.06 -12.71
CA SER A 62 -3.66 -4.39 -11.98
C SER A 62 -3.66 -5.83 -11.46
N ASN A 63 -3.18 -6.81 -12.26
CA ASN A 63 -3.04 -8.19 -11.81
C ASN A 63 -2.05 -8.34 -10.64
N THR A 64 -0.95 -7.60 -10.69
CA THR A 64 0.03 -7.56 -9.59
C THR A 64 -0.61 -6.97 -8.33
N ILE A 65 -1.28 -5.82 -8.44
CA ILE A 65 -1.98 -5.18 -7.32
C ILE A 65 -3.03 -6.12 -6.74
N GLY A 66 -3.88 -6.73 -7.57
CA GLY A 66 -4.93 -7.65 -7.11
C GLY A 66 -4.37 -8.84 -6.33
N SER A 67 -3.23 -9.38 -6.77
CA SER A 67 -2.54 -10.45 -6.05
C SER A 67 -2.00 -9.97 -4.70
N VAL A 68 -1.38 -8.80 -4.63
CA VAL A 68 -0.89 -8.23 -3.36
C VAL A 68 -2.05 -7.95 -2.40
N VAL A 69 -3.15 -7.37 -2.88
CA VAL A 69 -4.36 -7.12 -2.07
C VAL A 69 -4.88 -8.43 -1.48
N TYR A 70 -4.95 -9.49 -2.28
CA TYR A 70 -5.37 -10.81 -1.82
C TYR A 70 -4.44 -11.36 -0.73
N GLU A 71 -3.13 -11.32 -0.96
CA GLU A 71 -2.12 -11.82 -0.02
C GLU A 71 -2.08 -11.00 1.28
N VAL A 72 -2.28 -9.67 1.21
CA VAL A 72 -2.39 -8.78 2.38
C VAL A 72 -3.65 -9.06 3.17
N ARG A 73 -4.81 -9.22 2.52
CA ARG A 73 -6.07 -9.60 3.20
C ARG A 73 -5.94 -10.95 3.89
N ALA A 74 -5.36 -11.94 3.23
CA ALA A 74 -5.15 -13.27 3.79
C ALA A 74 -4.20 -13.25 5.01
N GLY A 75 -3.16 -12.40 4.98
CA GLY A 75 -2.23 -12.23 6.10
C GLY A 75 -2.77 -11.40 7.27
N ASN A 76 -3.85 -10.64 7.07
CA ASN A 76 -4.42 -9.74 8.08
C ASN A 76 -5.95 -9.91 8.19
N PRO A 77 -6.42 -11.08 8.67
CA PRO A 77 -7.85 -11.31 8.85
C PRO A 77 -8.43 -10.30 9.86
N GLY A 78 -9.53 -9.64 9.48
CA GLY A 78 -10.19 -8.63 10.30
C GLY A 78 -9.65 -7.20 10.14
N ALA A 79 -8.63 -7.00 9.31
CA ALA A 79 -8.19 -5.66 8.93
C ALA A 79 -9.29 -4.94 8.12
N SER A 80 -9.39 -3.62 8.34
CA SER A 80 -10.31 -2.78 7.58
C SER A 80 -9.87 -2.67 6.12
N ASP A 81 -10.80 -2.40 5.18
CA ASP A 81 -10.43 -2.16 3.76
C ASP A 81 -9.42 -1.01 3.60
N CYS A 82 -9.49 0.01 4.47
CA CYS A 82 -8.52 1.10 4.51
C CYS A 82 -7.12 0.64 4.92
N GLU A 83 -7.00 -0.27 5.89
CA GLU A 83 -5.71 -0.83 6.32
C GLU A 83 -5.10 -1.71 5.23
N VAL A 84 -5.92 -2.56 4.61
CA VAL A 84 -5.53 -3.39 3.46
C VAL A 84 -5.04 -2.50 2.32
N LEU A 85 -5.75 -1.42 2.00
CA LEU A 85 -5.37 -0.46 0.97
C LEU A 85 -4.03 0.19 1.28
N VAL A 86 -3.87 0.77 2.48
CA VAL A 86 -2.64 1.47 2.86
C VAL A 86 -1.45 0.51 2.91
N GLN A 87 -1.63 -0.71 3.41
CA GLN A 87 -0.57 -1.73 3.42
C GLN A 87 -0.20 -2.18 2.01
N THR A 88 -1.18 -2.45 1.14
CA THR A 88 -0.94 -2.85 -0.26
C THR A 88 -0.14 -1.77 -1.00
N LEU A 89 -0.56 -0.51 -0.90
CA LEU A 89 0.15 0.61 -1.54
C LEU A 89 1.56 0.79 -0.99
N SER A 90 1.76 0.56 0.31
CA SER A 90 3.08 0.65 0.95
C SER A 90 4.00 -0.49 0.51
N GLU A 91 3.50 -1.72 0.38
CA GLU A 91 4.27 -2.86 -0.12
C GLU A 91 4.63 -2.70 -1.60
N LEU A 92 3.73 -2.14 -2.42
CA LEU A 92 4.01 -1.76 -3.81
C LEU A 92 5.13 -0.70 -3.90
N LEU A 93 5.06 0.35 -3.09
CA LEU A 93 6.08 1.40 -3.06
C LEU A 93 7.44 0.82 -2.65
N ALA A 94 7.48 -0.01 -1.61
CA ALA A 94 8.71 -0.68 -1.17
C ALA A 94 9.29 -1.59 -2.26
N ALA A 95 8.44 -2.32 -3.00
CA ALA A 95 8.88 -3.14 -4.12
C ALA A 95 9.52 -2.30 -5.24
N VAL A 96 8.91 -1.16 -5.59
CA VAL A 96 9.47 -0.23 -6.59
C VAL A 96 10.80 0.35 -6.12
N ILE A 97 10.90 0.79 -4.87
CA ILE A 97 12.15 1.30 -4.28
C ILE A 97 13.24 0.22 -4.31
N ASN A 98 12.89 -1.03 -4.00
CA ASN A 98 13.82 -2.15 -4.04
C ASN A 98 14.37 -2.42 -5.45
N ILE A 99 13.50 -2.35 -6.47
CA ILE A 99 13.92 -2.45 -7.89
C ILE A 99 14.88 -1.31 -8.22
N LEU A 100 14.54 -0.07 -7.87
CA LEU A 100 15.36 1.11 -8.14
C LEU A 100 16.73 1.04 -7.44
N GLY A 101 16.80 0.44 -6.25
CA GLY A 101 18.05 0.25 -5.52
C GLY A 101 19.04 -0.68 -6.22
N SER A 102 18.56 -1.58 -7.11
CA SER A 102 19.40 -2.50 -7.89
C SER A 102 19.50 -2.13 -9.37
N ALA A 103 18.66 -1.21 -9.85
CA ALA A 103 18.58 -0.85 -11.26
C ALA A 103 19.65 0.19 -11.64
N SER A 104 20.23 0.03 -12.83
CA SER A 104 21.00 1.11 -13.47
C SER A 104 20.04 2.06 -14.16
N ILE A 105 19.87 3.26 -13.59
CA ILE A 105 18.93 4.27 -14.11
C ILE A 105 19.58 5.03 -15.26
N GLY A 106 19.03 4.87 -16.47
CA GLY A 106 19.42 5.62 -17.65
C GLY A 106 18.62 6.93 -17.81
N ASN A 107 18.43 7.37 -19.06
CA ASN A 107 17.65 8.58 -19.35
C ASN A 107 16.18 8.43 -18.91
N ILE A 108 15.70 9.41 -18.15
CA ILE A 108 14.32 9.51 -17.72
C ILE A 108 13.51 10.34 -18.71
N ASN A 109 12.39 9.79 -19.20
CA ASN A 109 11.44 10.53 -20.03
C ASN A 109 10.39 11.23 -19.15
N TYR A 110 10.69 12.45 -18.71
CA TYR A 110 9.77 13.24 -17.88
C TYR A 110 8.46 13.58 -18.60
N GLY A 111 8.47 13.67 -19.94
CA GLY A 111 7.26 13.90 -20.74
C GLY A 111 6.27 12.73 -20.71
N ALA A 112 6.73 11.54 -20.31
CA ALA A 112 5.90 10.34 -20.15
C ALA A 112 5.25 10.21 -18.75
N SER A 113 5.56 11.12 -17.83
CA SER A 113 5.13 11.02 -16.42
C SER A 113 3.60 11.04 -16.26
N GLY A 114 2.90 11.83 -17.08
CA GLY A 114 1.43 11.86 -17.10
C GLY A 114 0.81 10.53 -17.53
N GLN A 115 1.41 9.88 -18.53
CA GLN A 115 0.99 8.56 -19.00
C GLN A 115 1.26 7.50 -17.93
N SER A 116 2.41 7.54 -17.24
CA SER A 116 2.70 6.65 -16.12
C SER A 116 1.68 6.81 -14.98
N ALA A 117 1.33 8.05 -14.63
CA ALA A 117 0.32 8.33 -13.61
C ALA A 117 -1.08 7.81 -14.01
N ALA A 118 -1.44 7.93 -15.30
CA ALA A 118 -2.69 7.39 -15.83
C ALA A 118 -2.73 5.86 -15.75
N VAL A 119 -1.63 5.18 -16.12
CA VAL A 119 -1.50 3.72 -16.00
C VAL A 119 -1.66 3.27 -14.55
N VAL A 120 -0.97 3.91 -13.60
CA VAL A 120 -1.09 3.57 -12.17
C VAL A 120 -2.52 3.77 -11.66
N SER A 121 -3.14 4.91 -12.00
CA SER A 121 -4.51 5.22 -11.59
C SER A 121 -5.51 4.17 -12.10
N GLN A 122 -5.44 3.83 -13.39
CA GLN A 122 -6.30 2.82 -13.99
C GLN A 122 -6.07 1.42 -13.39
N SER A 123 -4.82 1.08 -13.07
CA SER A 123 -4.46 -0.20 -12.47
C SER A 123 -5.06 -0.36 -11.08
N ILE A 124 -4.94 0.67 -10.24
CA ILE A 124 -5.50 0.69 -8.89
C ILE A 124 -7.02 0.62 -8.95
N GLN A 125 -7.66 1.40 -9.83
CA GLN A 125 -9.11 1.35 -10.03
C GLN A 125 -9.58 -0.04 -10.48
N SER A 126 -8.82 -0.70 -11.35
CA SER A 126 -9.20 -2.04 -11.84
C SER A 126 -8.99 -3.14 -10.79
N ALA A 127 -8.00 -2.99 -9.90
CA ALA A 127 -7.67 -3.98 -8.90
C ALA A 127 -8.45 -3.82 -7.58
N MET A 128 -8.98 -2.63 -7.32
CA MET A 128 -9.57 -2.25 -6.03
C MET A 128 -10.95 -1.58 -6.11
N GLY A 129 -11.41 -1.30 -7.33
CA GLY A 129 -12.74 -0.75 -7.59
C GLY A 129 -13.83 -1.82 -7.64
#